data_AF-A0A4R4E5Y7-F1
#
_entry.id   AF-A0A4R4E5Y7-F1
#
_cell.length_a   1.000
_cell.length_b   1.000
_cell.length_c   1.000
_cell.angle_alpha   90.00
_cell.angle_beta   90.00
_cell.angle_gamma   90.00
#
_symmetry.space_group_name_H-M   'P 1'
#
loop_
_entity.id
_entity.type
_entity.pdbx_description
1 polymer ?
#
loop_
_entity_poly.entity_id
_entity_poly.type
_entity_poly.pdbx_seq_one_letter_code
_entity_poly.pdbx_strand_id
1 'polypeptide(L)'
;MLWKLFGRRIKSPVGLFNGPFFDVRTAYVLRFDRLPSVTGVGEIDGGKAYAHLRAALGPRVRKTWQHSYFDRSEDGVRFNVTILELDNRSMLEIGPAWVEVLHDGDFHWANTLVTELAAFRDQPKETSIGFARSRSMN
;
A
#
# COMPACT_ATOMS: atom_id res chain seq x y z
N MET A 1 40.67 2.99 -3.52
CA MET A 1 39.52 3.90 -3.66
C MET A 1 38.33 3.29 -4.42
N LEU A 2 38.51 2.25 -5.26
CA LEU A 2 37.43 1.64 -6.03
C LEU A 2 36.33 0.93 -5.22
N TRP A 3 36.60 0.46 -3.99
CA TRP A 3 35.57 -0.22 -3.18
C TRP A 3 34.37 0.65 -2.78
N LYS A 4 34.50 1.98 -2.82
CA LYS A 4 33.35 2.89 -2.58
C LYS A 4 32.38 2.94 -3.77
N LEU A 5 32.81 2.54 -4.98
CA LEU A 5 31.97 2.51 -6.19
C LEU A 5 31.10 1.23 -6.28
N PHE A 6 31.50 0.16 -5.59
CA PHE A 6 30.81 -1.15 -5.62
C PHE A 6 30.08 -1.49 -4.32
N GLY A 7 30.18 -0.62 -3.30
CA GLY A 7 29.45 -0.81 -2.05
C GLY A 7 28.01 -0.31 -2.17
N ARG A 8 27.06 -1.06 -1.61
CA ARG A 8 25.70 -0.53 -1.41
C ARG A 8 25.76 0.75 -0.57
N ARG A 9 24.97 1.74 -0.96
CA ARG A 9 24.89 3.02 -0.23
C ARG A 9 24.41 2.83 1.21
N ILE A 10 23.56 1.82 1.45
CA ILE A 10 23.09 1.41 2.78
C ILE A 10 23.78 0.11 3.22
N LYS A 11 24.47 0.17 4.36
CA LYS A 11 25.36 -0.90 4.85
C LYS A 11 24.78 -1.80 5.95
N SER A 12 23.72 -1.38 6.64
CA SER A 12 23.09 -2.20 7.68
C SER A 12 21.57 -2.12 7.60
N PRO A 13 20.88 -3.21 7.21
CA PRO A 13 19.43 -3.26 7.22
C PRO A 13 18.84 -3.75 8.55
N VAL A 14 19.66 -4.02 9.58
CA VAL A 14 19.25 -4.73 10.80
C VAL A 14 18.22 -3.94 11.62
N GLY A 15 18.31 -2.61 11.65
CA GLY A 15 17.32 -1.76 12.35
C GLY A 15 16.00 -1.61 11.61
N LEU A 16 15.82 -2.29 10.48
CA LEU A 16 14.72 -2.07 9.53
C LEU A 16 13.61 -3.14 9.62
N PHE A 17 13.70 -4.02 10.61
CA PHE A 17 12.72 -5.05 10.93
C PHE A 17 11.94 -4.69 12.22
N ASN A 18 11.51 -3.44 12.37
CA ASN A 18 10.71 -3.01 13.52
C ASN A 18 9.23 -3.40 13.34
N GLY A 19 8.94 -4.69 13.47
CA GLY A 19 7.59 -5.25 13.40
C GLY A 19 7.58 -6.76 13.14
N PRO A 20 6.41 -7.41 13.15
CA PRO A 20 6.28 -8.84 12.79
C PRO A 20 6.54 -9.10 11.30
N PHE A 21 6.71 -8.04 10.49
CA PHE A 21 7.08 -8.07 9.09
C PHE A 21 8.14 -7.00 8.79
N PHE A 22 8.72 -7.00 7.59
CA PHE A 22 9.73 -6.00 7.22
C PHE A 22 9.08 -4.72 6.69
N ASP A 23 9.71 -3.58 6.97
CA ASP A 23 9.26 -2.26 6.52
C ASP A 23 9.37 -2.11 4.99
N VAL A 24 8.30 -1.70 4.30
CA VAL A 24 8.29 -1.61 2.83
C VAL A 24 9.22 -0.51 2.31
N ARG A 25 9.39 0.59 3.05
CA ARG A 25 10.25 1.72 2.64
C ARG A 25 11.71 1.29 2.64
N THR A 26 12.09 0.51 3.63
CA THR A 26 13.36 -0.20 3.69
C THR A 26 13.55 -1.10 2.49
N ALA A 27 12.55 -1.95 2.19
CA ALA A 27 12.64 -2.86 1.06
C ALA A 27 12.85 -2.08 -0.24
N TYR A 28 12.14 -0.97 -0.41
CA TYR A 28 12.28 -0.06 -1.54
C TYR A 28 13.71 0.49 -1.66
N VAL A 29 14.29 1.03 -0.58
CA VAL A 29 15.66 1.57 -0.63
C VAL A 29 16.68 0.47 -0.90
N LEU A 30 16.53 -0.71 -0.30
CA LEU A 30 17.42 -1.85 -0.56
C LEU A 30 17.32 -2.37 -2.00
N ARG A 31 16.15 -2.22 -2.63
CA ARG A 31 15.89 -2.70 -3.99
C ARG A 31 16.32 -1.71 -5.06
N PHE A 32 16.12 -0.41 -4.81
CA PHE A 32 16.26 0.64 -5.83
C PHE A 32 17.34 1.68 -5.52
N ASP A 33 17.99 1.62 -4.34
CA ASP A 33 18.98 2.59 -3.85
C ASP A 33 18.47 4.05 -3.86
N ARG A 34 17.17 4.21 -3.58
CA ARG A 34 16.44 5.49 -3.63
C ARG A 34 15.43 5.59 -2.51
N LEU A 35 15.12 6.82 -2.10
CA LEU A 35 14.02 7.09 -1.18
C LEU A 35 12.70 7.15 -1.98
N PRO A 36 11.64 6.46 -1.54
CA PRO A 36 10.32 6.56 -2.16
C PRO A 36 9.60 7.85 -1.71
N SER A 37 8.78 8.40 -2.60
CA SER A 37 7.56 9.11 -2.18
C SER A 37 6.46 8.08 -1.88
N VAL A 38 5.55 8.41 -0.97
CA VAL A 38 4.46 7.52 -0.54
C VAL A 38 3.14 8.25 -0.74
N THR A 39 2.23 7.61 -1.47
CA THR A 39 0.84 8.05 -1.64
C THR A 39 -0.05 6.91 -1.16
N GLY A 40 -1.02 7.18 -0.28
CA GLY A 40 -1.80 6.12 0.34
C GLY A 40 -3.29 6.44 0.46
N VAL A 41 -4.07 5.40 0.70
CA VAL A 41 -5.50 5.45 1.00
C VAL A 41 -5.78 4.53 2.19
N GLY A 42 -6.60 5.00 3.12
CA GLY A 42 -7.08 4.23 4.28
C GLY A 42 -8.60 4.13 4.29
N GLU A 43 -9.14 3.46 5.32
CA GLU A 43 -10.58 3.21 5.50
C GLU A 43 -11.20 2.39 4.35
N ILE A 44 -10.43 1.48 3.74
CA ILE A 44 -10.86 0.64 2.61
C ILE A 44 -10.76 -0.84 2.95
N ASP A 45 -11.57 -1.67 2.28
CA ASP A 45 -11.45 -3.12 2.33
C ASP A 45 -10.14 -3.56 1.65
N GLY A 46 -9.12 -3.90 2.42
CA GLY A 46 -7.82 -4.32 1.92
C GLY A 46 -7.86 -5.61 1.11
N GLY A 47 -8.83 -6.50 1.38
CA GLY A 47 -9.05 -7.73 0.63
C GLY A 47 -9.55 -7.45 -0.78
N LYS A 48 -10.57 -6.58 -0.92
CA LYS A 48 -11.07 -6.12 -2.22
C LYS A 48 -10.01 -5.33 -2.99
N ALA A 49 -9.29 -4.44 -2.30
CA ALA A 49 -8.19 -3.70 -2.91
C ALA A 49 -7.11 -4.63 -3.47
N TYR A 50 -6.69 -5.65 -2.70
CA TYR A 50 -5.73 -6.64 -3.17
C TYR A 50 -6.23 -7.41 -4.39
N ALA A 51 -7.48 -7.89 -4.37
CA ALA A 51 -8.07 -8.61 -5.49
C ALA A 51 -8.10 -7.75 -6.77
N HIS A 52 -8.49 -6.48 -6.63
CA HIS A 52 -8.48 -5.51 -7.72
C HIS A 52 -7.07 -5.27 -8.27
N LEU A 53 -6.10 -4.99 -7.40
CA LEU A 53 -4.71 -4.74 -7.80
C LEU A 53 -4.07 -5.96 -8.48
N ARG A 54 -4.38 -7.17 -8.02
CA ARG A 54 -3.90 -8.41 -8.66
C ARG A 54 -4.43 -8.57 -10.08
N ALA A 55 -5.69 -8.17 -10.33
CA ALA A 55 -6.26 -8.20 -11.66
C ALA A 55 -5.68 -7.09 -12.56
N ALA A 56 -5.58 -5.86 -12.05
CA ALA A 56 -5.14 -4.70 -12.83
C ALA A 56 -3.63 -4.67 -13.10
N LEU A 57 -2.82 -5.08 -12.11
CA LEU A 57 -1.36 -4.94 -12.14
C LEU A 57 -0.62 -6.27 -12.22
N GLY A 58 -1.32 -7.41 -12.20
CA GLY A 58 -0.72 -8.76 -12.18
C GLY A 58 0.43 -8.97 -13.17
N PRO A 59 0.30 -8.59 -14.46
CA PRO A 59 1.38 -8.72 -15.45
C PRO A 59 2.64 -7.91 -15.14
N ARG A 60 2.52 -6.86 -14.31
CA ARG A 60 3.60 -5.94 -13.92
C ARG A 60 4.27 -6.32 -12.60
N VAL A 61 3.68 -7.26 -11.86
CA VAL A 61 4.22 -7.72 -10.56
C VAL A 61 5.47 -8.58 -10.79
N ARG A 62 6.62 -8.11 -10.33
CA ARG A 62 7.88 -8.86 -10.36
C ARG A 62 8.01 -9.80 -9.17
N LYS A 63 7.52 -9.37 -8.01
CA LYS A 63 7.64 -10.13 -6.76
C LYS A 63 6.51 -9.78 -5.80
N THR A 64 6.11 -10.78 -5.02
CA THR A 64 5.16 -10.63 -3.93
C THR A 64 5.79 -11.15 -2.65
N TRP A 65 5.63 -10.40 -1.57
CA TRP A 65 5.85 -10.87 -0.21
C TRP A 65 4.55 -10.74 0.57
N GLN A 66 4.27 -11.69 1.46
CA GLN A 66 3.03 -11.69 2.20
C GLN A 66 3.27 -12.16 3.62
N HIS A 67 2.70 -11.44 4.58
CA HIS A 67 2.59 -11.87 5.97
C HIS A 67 1.22 -12.50 6.17
N SER A 68 1.19 -13.83 6.19
CA SER A 68 -0.04 -14.63 6.21
C SER A 68 -0.23 -15.36 7.54
N TYR A 69 -1.48 -15.62 7.90
CA TYR A 69 -1.87 -16.38 9.08
C TYR A 69 -3.03 -17.32 8.75
N PHE A 70 -3.19 -18.38 9.54
CA PHE A 70 -4.31 -19.30 9.40
C PHE A 70 -5.48 -18.83 10.27
N ASP A 71 -6.61 -18.53 9.65
CA ASP A 71 -7.86 -18.21 10.32
C ASP A 71 -8.66 -19.50 10.57
N ARG A 72 -8.86 -19.83 11.86
CA ARG A 72 -9.58 -21.05 12.25
C ARG A 72 -11.10 -20.93 12.08
N SER A 73 -11.64 -19.71 12.09
CA SER A 73 -13.08 -19.49 11.93
C SER A 73 -13.52 -19.69 10.48
N GLU A 74 -12.64 -19.38 9.54
CA GLU A 74 -12.88 -19.51 8.10
C GLU A 74 -12.15 -20.70 7.48
N ASP A 75 -11.43 -21.49 8.29
CA ASP A 75 -10.62 -22.65 7.89
C ASP A 75 -9.71 -22.36 6.68
N GLY A 76 -8.99 -21.24 6.73
CA GLY A 76 -8.27 -20.74 5.57
C GLY A 76 -7.09 -19.82 5.89
N VAL A 77 -6.20 -19.64 4.91
CA VAL A 77 -5.07 -18.71 5.02
C VAL A 77 -5.51 -17.30 4.64
N ARG A 78 -5.32 -16.34 5.54
CA ARG A 78 -5.51 -14.90 5.36
C ARG A 78 -4.18 -14.17 5.38
N PHE A 79 -4.19 -12.89 5.02
CA PHE A 79 -3.00 -12.05 5.09
C PHE A 79 -3.26 -10.80 5.93
N ASN A 80 -2.25 -10.39 6.70
CA ASN A 80 -2.22 -9.10 7.37
C ASN A 80 -1.66 -8.02 6.44
N VAL A 81 -0.57 -8.34 5.74
CA VAL A 81 0.12 -7.41 4.85
C VAL A 81 0.56 -8.14 3.59
N THR A 82 0.35 -7.52 2.43
CA THR A 82 0.93 -7.94 1.15
C THR A 82 1.78 -6.82 0.57
N ILE A 83 3.01 -7.11 0.17
CA ILE A 83 3.88 -6.21 -0.59
C ILE A 83 4.02 -6.70 -2.03
N LEU A 84 3.79 -5.80 -2.99
CA LEU A 84 4.00 -6.05 -4.42
C LEU A 84 5.16 -5.18 -4.93
N GLU A 85 6.17 -5.79 -5.56
CA GLU A 85 7.18 -5.09 -6.37
C GLU A 85 6.71 -5.05 -7.82
N LEU A 86 6.66 -3.87 -8.43
CA LEU A 86 6.31 -3.67 -9.83
C LEU A 86 7.54 -3.45 -10.72
N ASP A 87 7.33 -3.55 -12.03
CA ASP A 87 8.34 -3.36 -13.08
C ASP A 87 8.87 -1.92 -13.25
N ASN A 88 8.15 -0.92 -12.73
CA ASN A 88 8.46 0.50 -12.89
C ASN A 88 9.18 1.13 -11.67
N ARG A 89 9.87 0.33 -10.85
CA ARG A 89 10.48 0.79 -9.58
C ARG A 89 9.45 1.34 -8.59
N SER A 90 8.27 0.74 -8.56
CA SER A 90 7.24 1.02 -7.56
C SER A 90 7.02 -0.19 -6.67
N MET A 91 6.59 0.06 -5.44
CA MET A 91 6.11 -0.98 -4.54
C MET A 91 4.74 -0.60 -3.99
N LEU A 92 3.90 -1.59 -3.73
CA LEU A 92 2.65 -1.40 -3.02
C LEU A 92 2.71 -2.18 -1.72
N GLU A 93 2.28 -1.58 -0.62
CA GLU A 93 2.00 -2.29 0.62
C GLU A 93 0.50 -2.22 0.89
N ILE A 94 -0.10 -3.38 1.14
CA ILE A 94 -1.54 -3.57 1.24
C ILE A 94 -1.81 -4.16 2.61
N GLY A 95 -2.39 -3.37 3.50
CA GLY A 95 -2.85 -3.81 4.81
C GLY A 95 -4.35 -4.15 4.80
N PRO A 96 -4.94 -4.45 5.96
CA PRO A 96 -6.34 -4.84 6.05
C PRO A 96 -7.31 -3.70 5.74
N ALA A 97 -6.90 -2.46 6.04
CA ALA A 97 -7.74 -1.26 5.96
C ALA A 97 -7.15 -0.14 5.08
N TRP A 98 -6.05 -0.42 4.36
CA TRP A 98 -5.25 0.61 3.70
C TRP A 98 -4.34 0.06 2.59
N VAL A 99 -3.92 0.94 1.69
CA VAL A 99 -2.86 0.70 0.70
C VAL A 99 -1.91 1.89 0.65
N GLU A 100 -0.61 1.63 0.67
CA GLU A 100 0.45 2.61 0.36
C GLU A 100 1.11 2.26 -0.98
N VAL A 101 1.28 3.27 -1.83
CA VAL A 101 1.98 3.21 -3.10
C VAL A 101 3.30 3.97 -2.96
N LEU A 102 4.41 3.24 -3.09
CA LEU A 102 5.76 3.76 -3.08
C LEU A 102 6.25 4.00 -4.50
N HIS A 103 6.71 5.21 -4.81
CA HIS A 103 7.11 5.61 -6.16
C HIS A 103 8.26 6.63 -6.17
N ASP A 104 8.99 6.71 -7.29
CA ASP A 104 10.11 7.64 -7.52
C ASP A 104 9.65 8.90 -8.28
N GLY A 105 8.63 9.58 -7.73
CA GLY A 105 8.11 10.85 -8.29
C GLY A 105 6.94 10.74 -9.27
N ASP A 106 6.44 9.53 -9.55
CA ASP A 106 5.23 9.35 -10.37
C ASP A 106 3.92 9.61 -9.58
N PHE A 107 3.73 10.86 -9.16
CA PHE A 107 2.57 11.28 -8.36
C PHE A 107 1.26 11.12 -9.10
N HIS A 108 1.24 11.34 -10.42
CA HIS A 108 -0.01 11.25 -11.19
C HIS A 108 -0.54 9.81 -11.22
N TRP A 109 0.31 8.84 -11.53
CA TRP A 109 -0.06 7.42 -11.48
C TRP A 109 -0.45 7.00 -10.06
N ALA A 110 0.34 7.37 -9.05
CA ALA A 110 0.05 7.00 -7.67
C ALA A 110 -1.28 7.58 -7.18
N ASN A 111 -1.55 8.86 -7.46
CA ASN A 111 -2.81 9.52 -7.12
C ASN A 111 -4.02 8.89 -7.83
N THR A 112 -3.86 8.53 -9.11
CA THR A 112 -4.91 7.86 -9.88
C THR A 112 -5.25 6.52 -9.23
N LEU A 113 -4.22 5.72 -8.93
CA LEU A 113 -4.40 4.41 -8.33
C LEU A 113 -5.07 4.49 -6.93
N VAL A 114 -4.62 5.38 -6.05
CA VAL A 114 -5.26 5.51 -4.72
C VAL A 114 -6.69 6.05 -4.81
N THR A 115 -7.00 6.87 -5.83
CA THR A 115 -8.36 7.37 -6.08
C THR A 115 -9.28 6.23 -6.54
N GLU A 116 -8.79 5.34 -7.40
CA GLU A 116 -9.52 4.12 -7.80
C GLU A 116 -9.79 3.23 -6.57
N LEU A 117 -8.77 3.04 -5.73
CA LEU A 117 -8.88 2.20 -4.52
C LEU A 117 -9.83 2.79 -3.46
N ALA A 118 -10.03 4.11 -3.44
CA ALA A 118 -10.98 4.76 -2.53
C ALA A 118 -12.43 4.30 -2.74
N ALA A 119 -12.75 3.69 -3.89
CA ALA A 119 -14.05 3.06 -4.14
C ALA A 119 -14.34 1.86 -3.23
N PHE A 120 -13.31 1.25 -2.63
CA PHE A 120 -13.44 0.09 -1.73
C PHE A 120 -13.66 0.48 -0.26
N ARG A 121 -14.15 1.68 0.03
CA ARG A 121 -14.36 2.16 1.39
C ARG A 121 -15.19 1.17 2.24
N ASP A 122 -14.72 0.86 3.44
CA ASP A 122 -15.34 -0.14 4.33
C ASP A 122 -16.65 0.33 4.96
N GLN A 123 -16.92 1.64 4.96
CA GLN A 123 -18.20 2.21 5.38
C GLN A 123 -18.78 3.14 4.31
N PRO A 124 -20.08 3.04 4.00
CA PRO A 124 -20.73 4.03 3.15
C PRO A 124 -20.62 5.41 3.81
N LYS A 125 -20.35 6.44 3.00
CA LYS A 125 -20.33 7.83 3.43
C LYS A 125 -21.70 8.11 4.07
N GLU A 126 -21.77 8.31 5.39
CA GLU A 126 -23.00 8.81 6.01
C GLU A 126 -23.39 10.07 5.25
N THR A 127 -24.52 9.99 4.54
CA THR A 127 -25.07 11.16 3.89
C THR A 127 -25.59 11.99 5.05
N SER A 128 -24.81 12.99 5.48
CA SER A 128 -25.33 13.98 6.40
C SER A 128 -26.51 14.63 5.69
N ILE A 129 -27.72 14.21 6.06
CA ILE A 129 -28.96 14.86 5.66
C ILE A 129 -28.86 16.24 6.30
N GLY A 130 -28.35 17.20 5.52
CA GLY A 130 -28.33 18.60 5.92
C GLY A 130 -29.76 19.01 6.17
N PHE A 131 -30.11 19.18 7.45
CA PHE A 131 -31.40 19.76 7.83
C PHE A 131 -31.48 21.14 7.18
N ALA A 132 -32.25 21.24 6.10
CA ALA A 132 -32.66 22.53 5.57
C ALA A 132 -33.36 23.26 6.71
N ARG A 133 -32.76 24.36 7.18
CA ARG A 133 -33.41 25.27 8.13
C ARG A 133 -34.70 25.74 7.47
N SER A 134 -35.85 25.22 7.91
CA SER A 134 -37.10 25.86 7.60
C SER A 134 -37.06 27.24 8.27
N ARG A 135 -37.07 28.30 7.46
CA ARG A 135 -37.47 29.61 7.92
C ARG A 135 -38.97 29.52 8.20
N SER A 136 -39.34 29.28 9.45
CA SER A 136 -40.68 29.65 9.90
C SER A 136 -40.67 31.15 10.12
N MET A 137 -41.22 31.88 9.14
CA MET A 137 -41.72 33.23 9.36
C MET A 137 -42.95 33.12 10.26
N ASN A 138 -42.92 33.78 11.41
CA ASN A 138 -43.98 34.61 11.98
C ASN A 138 -43.44 35.38 13.17
#